data_AF-A0A940STP3-F1
#
_entry.id   AF-A0A940STP3-F1
#
_cell.length_a   1.000
_cell.length_b   1.000
_cell.length_c   1.000
_cell.angle_alpha   90.00
_cell.angle_beta   90.00
_cell.angle_gamma   90.00
#
_symmetry.space_group_name_H-M   'P 1'
#
loop_
_entity.id
_entity.type
_entity.pdbx_description
1 polymer ?
#
loop_
_entity_poly.entity_id
_entity_poly.type
_entity_poly.pdbx_seq_one_letter_code
_entity_poly.pdbx_strand_id
1 'polypeptide(L)' 'MIIEEYWKDVTIYYVTFKADNVLRKISRTFVLEENLTETEVAKLITARFPHVEQILQVEECENAFLAKELS' A
#
# COMPACT_ATOMS: atom_id res chain seq x y z
N MET A 1 -3.77 -5.27 30.94
CA MET A 1 -3.73 -5.76 29.56
C MET A 1 -4.29 -4.66 28.71
N ILE A 2 -3.44 -4.10 27.84
CA ILE A 2 -3.73 -2.88 27.08
C ILE A 2 -4.04 -3.35 25.66
N ILE A 3 -5.18 -2.95 25.08
CA ILE A 3 -5.66 -3.47 23.78
C ILE A 3 -4.66 -3.19 22.65
N GLU A 4 -3.87 -2.12 22.81
CA GLU A 4 -2.81 -1.64 21.95
C GLU A 4 -1.65 -2.64 21.82
N GLU A 5 -1.45 -3.56 22.78
CA GLU A 5 -0.43 -4.63 22.68
C GLU A 5 -0.70 -5.58 21.50
N TYR A 6 -1.95 -5.68 21.07
CA TYR A 6 -2.42 -6.52 19.96
C TYR A 6 -2.37 -5.83 18.60
N TRP A 7 -1.96 -4.56 18.53
CA TRP A 7 -1.95 -3.78 17.28
C TRP A 7 -0.56 -3.73 16.67
N LYS A 8 -0.51 -3.72 15.34
CA LYS A 8 0.69 -3.40 14.55
C LYS A 8 0.43 -2.12 13.77
N ASP A 9 1.31 -1.14 13.94
CA ASP A 9 1.27 0.10 13.17
C ASP A 9 1.54 -0.22 11.69
N VAL A 10 0.67 0.30 10.83
CA VAL A 10 0.75 0.14 9.39
C VAL A 10 0.31 1.43 8.71
N THR A 11 0.76 1.61 7.47
CA THR A 11 0.43 2.75 6.65
C THR A 11 -0.36 2.28 5.44
N ILE A 12 -1.48 2.97 5.18
CA ILE A 12 -2.34 2.66 4.05
C ILE A 12 -2.02 3.61 2.91
N TYR A 13 -1.76 3.06 1.73
CA TYR A 13 -1.56 3.81 0.50
C TYR A 13 -2.66 3.52 -0.51
N TYR A 14 -3.30 4.55 -1.04
CA TYR A 14 -4.14 4.47 -2.23
C TYR A 14 -3.28 4.69 -3.46
N VAL A 15 -3.11 3.65 -4.26
CA VAL A 15 -2.27 3.68 -5.45
C VAL A 15 -3.15 3.50 -6.68
N THR A 16 -3.05 4.45 -7.60
CA THR A 16 -3.68 4.36 -8.92
C THR A 16 -2.61 4.10 -9.98
N PHE A 17 -2.81 3.08 -10.80
CA PHE A 17 -1.83 2.63 -11.79
C PHE A 17 -2.50 2.11 -13.07
N LYS A 18 -1.70 1.94 -14.13
CA LYS A 18 -2.05 1.20 -15.34
C LYS A 18 -1.33 -0.13 -15.35
N ALA A 19 -2.00 -1.16 -15.81
CA ALA A 19 -1.44 -2.49 -15.98
C ALA A 19 -1.42 -2.90 -17.46
N ASP A 20 -0.53 -3.81 -17.83
CA ASP A 20 -0.38 -4.32 -19.19
C ASP A 20 -1.74 -4.74 -19.75
N ASN A 21 -2.02 -4.36 -21.00
CA ASN A 21 -3.26 -4.72 -21.71
C ASN A 21 -4.56 -4.23 -21.04
N VAL A 22 -4.48 -3.31 -20.07
CA VAL A 22 -5.64 -2.71 -19.42
C VAL A 22 -5.72 -1.22 -19.75
N LEU A 23 -6.69 -0.84 -20.59
CA LEU A 23 -6.91 0.56 -20.96
C LEU A 23 -7.41 1.45 -19.80
N ARG A 24 -8.03 0.84 -18.78
CA ARG A 24 -8.57 1.56 -17.62
C ARG A 24 -7.53 1.75 -16.53
N LYS A 25 -7.66 2.84 -15.77
CA LYS A 25 -6.92 3.02 -14.50
C LYS A 25 -7.43 2.03 -13.46
N ILE A 26 -6.51 1.47 -12.68
CA ILE A 26 -6.81 0.59 -11.55
C ILE A 26 -6.39 1.31 -10.28
N SER A 27 -7.31 1.43 -9.31
CA SER A 27 -7.01 1.97 -7.99
C SER A 27 -7.10 0.85 -6.96
N ARG A 28 -6.07 0.72 -6.12
CA ARG A 28 -5.99 -0.28 -5.05
C ARG A 28 -5.37 0.32 -3.80
N THR A 29 -5.74 -0.28 -2.68
CA THR A 29 -5.21 0.06 -1.36
C THR A 29 -4.11 -0.93 -1.00
N PHE A 30 -2.96 -0.43 -0.57
CA PHE A 30 -1.83 -1.22 -0.11
C PHE A 30 -1.56 -0.90 1.35
N VAL A 31 -1.40 -1.95 2.17
CA VAL A 31 -1.02 -1.83 3.58
C VAL A 31 0.45 -2.16 3.68
N LEU A 32 1.26 -1.22 4.15
CA LEU A 32 2.69 -1.39 4.34
C LEU A 32 3.03 -1.20 5.82
N GLU A 33 4.05 -1.92 6.30
CA GLU A 33 4.47 -1.86 7.71
C GLU A 33 5.40 -0.67 8.00
N GLU A 34 5.83 0.03 6.95
CA GLU A 34 6.76 1.15 7.00
C GLU A 34 6.11 2.38 6.39
N ASN A 35 6.39 3.54 6.98
CA ASN A 35 6.09 4.84 6.37
C ASN A 35 7.09 5.09 5.23
N LEU A 36 6.63 4.88 4.01
CA LEU A 36 7.36 5.12 2.78
C LEU A 36 6.90 6.41 2.11
N THR A 37 7.82 7.09 1.45
CA THR A 37 7.48 8.19 0.54
C THR A 37 6.73 7.67 -0.68
N GLU A 38 5.96 8.52 -1.35
CA GLU A 38 5.25 8.18 -2.59
C GLU A 38 6.17 7.52 -3.65
N THR A 39 7.42 7.99 -3.75
CA THR A 39 8.41 7.46 -4.69
C THR A 39 8.86 6.04 -4.30
N GLU A 40 9.04 5.77 -3.01
CA GLU A 40 9.41 4.45 -2.50
C GLU A 40 8.26 3.46 -2.69
N VAL A 41 7.02 3.87 -2.42
CA VAL A 41 5.83 3.08 -2.70
C VAL A 41 5.74 2.76 -4.19
N ALA A 42 5.90 3.75 -5.07
CA ALA A 42 5.85 3.53 -6.52
C ALA A 42 6.92 2.52 -7.00
N LYS A 43 8.15 2.62 -6.46
CA LYS A 43 9.23 1.65 -6.73
C LYS A 43 8.89 0.25 -6.20
N LEU A 44 8.36 0.15 -4.99
CA LEU A 44 7.98 -1.12 -4.38
C LEU A 44 6.89 -1.82 -5.19
N ILE A 45 5.85 -1.08 -5.59
CA ILE A 45 4.74 -1.62 -6.38
C ILE A 45 5.22 -2.08 -7.76
N THR A 46 6.01 -1.28 -8.46
CA THR A 46 6.54 -1.68 -9.79
C THR A 46 7.51 -2.86 -9.69
N ALA A 47 8.30 -2.97 -8.62
CA ALA A 47 9.18 -4.12 -8.39
C ALA A 47 8.43 -5.41 -8.04
N ARG A 48 7.32 -5.32 -7.29
CA ARG A 48 6.54 -6.51 -6.88
C ARG A 48 5.49 -6.94 -7.90
N PHE A 49 4.97 -6.02 -8.70
CA PHE A 49 3.90 -6.27 -9.67
C PHE A 49 4.41 -5.95 -11.08
N PRO A 50 5.05 -6.91 -11.77
CA PRO A 50 5.72 -6.66 -13.05
C PRO A 50 4.76 -6.25 -14.18
N HIS A 51 3.45 -6.51 -14.02
CA HIS A 51 2.42 -6.08 -14.96
C HIS A 51 1.96 -4.63 -14.76
N VAL A 52 2.55 -3.90 -13.81
CA VAL A 52 2.25 -2.48 -13.60
C VAL A 52 3.18 -1.66 -14.49
N GLU A 53 2.65 -1.15 -15.59
CA GLU A 53 3.41 -0.31 -16.53
C GLU A 53 3.72 1.07 -15.96
N GLN A 54 2.74 1.67 -15.26
CA GLN A 54 2.83 3.06 -14.84
C GLN A 54 2.05 3.31 -13.55
N ILE A 55 2.73 3.85 -12.54
CA ILE A 55 2.09 4.46 -11.37
C ILE A 55 1.64 5.88 -11.74
N LEU A 56 0.38 6.19 -11.48
CA LEU A 56 -0.22 7.49 -11.78
C LEU A 56 -0.33 8.38 -10.55
N GLN A 57 -0.57 7.78 -9.38
CA GLN A 57 -0.83 8.49 -8.13
C GLN A 57 -0.59 7.55 -6.95
N VAL A 58 -0.02 8.09 -5.88
CA VAL A 58 0.11 7.45 -4.57
C VAL A 58 -0.38 8.46 -3.54
N GLU A 59 -1.32 8.07 -2.69
CA GLU A 59 -1.80 8.89 -1.58
C GLU A 59 -1.67 8.10 -0.28
N GLU A 60 -1.07 8.70 0.74
CA GLU A 60 -1.05 8.16 2.09
C GLU A 60 -2.39 8.43 2.79
N CYS A 61 -2.91 7.44 3.49
CA CYS A 61 -4.04 7.60 4.39
C CYS A 61 -3.52 7.72 5.81
N GLU A 62 -3.85 8.83 6.48
CA GLU A 62 -3.16 9.31 7.68
C GLU A 62 -3.21 8.38 8.90
N ASN A 63 -4.09 7.37 8.98
CA ASN A 63 -4.15 6.46 10.15
C ASN A 63 -4.70 5.07 9.80
N ALA A 64 -3.97 4.00 10.19
CA ALA A 64 -4.44 2.62 10.10
C ALA A 64 -3.78 1.68 11.14
N PHE A 65 -4.53 0.67 11.59
CA PHE A 65 -4.04 -0.36 12.52
C PHE A 65 -4.38 -1.75 11.98
N LEU A 66 -3.40 -2.67 12.02
CA LEU A 66 -3.60 -4.07 11.67
C LEU A 66 -3.68 -4.92 12.94
N ALA A 67 -4.68 -5.80 13.02
CA ALA A 67 -4.78 -6.77 14.09
C ALA A 67 -3.70 -7.86 13.93
N LYS A 68 -2.91 -8.10 14.98
CA LYS A 68 -1.92 -9.19 14.98
C LYS A 68 -2.63 -10.55 14.98
N GLU A 69 -2.04 -11.53 14.30
CA GLU A 69 -2.46 -12.94 14.45
C GLU A 69 -2.22 -13.38 15.90
N LEU A 70 -3.23 -14.03 16.49
CA LEU A 70 -3.11 -14.66 17.80
C LEU A 70 -2.49 -16.04 17.59
N SER A 71 -1.21 -16.18 17.96
CA SER A 71 -0.48 -17.44 17.99
C SER A 71 -0.92 -18.34 19.15
#